data_AF-E9EK48-F1
#
_entry.id   AF-E9EK48-F1
#
_cell.length_a   1.000
_cell.length_b   1.000
_cell.length_c   1.000
_cell.angle_alpha   90.00
_cell.angle_beta   90.00
_cell.angle_gamma   90.00
#
_symmetry.space_group_name_H-M   'P 1'
#
loop_
_entity.id
_entity.type
_entity.pdbx_description
1 polymer ?
#
loop_
_entity_poly.entity_id
_entity_poly.type
_entity_poly.pdbx_seq_one_letter_code
_entity_poly.pdbx_strand_id
1 'polypeptide(L)'
;MKAYIALPLLVGAVLAAPQQQKATRDNKPFKEPSENGSGCYVRDDSPTLQARPPTYAEDCTGTIEYCLRGFYQHHGEDFADADACLWSRGKDPNTIDAYRILNKEDYDAGLEALRQGNQIYNRYLLIDRLVNTRVSDDKDKEGNDIINSLRGWNQHRVSLARESLDLAKRKFATAFAPEFSGEINQAIDDARAKLNAAWTQVKETNVNHLSGLWEWFRGKTEEKYYKSW
;
A
#
# COMPACT_ATOMS: atom_id res chain seq x y z
N MET A 1 55.20 -59.59 -7.33
CA MET A 1 53.95 -60.35 -7.38
C MET A 1 53.18 -59.92 -8.62
N LYS A 2 52.75 -60.88 -9.44
CA LYS A 2 51.90 -60.70 -10.62
C LYS A 2 50.45 -60.50 -10.17
N ALA A 3 49.70 -59.63 -10.84
CA ALA A 3 48.34 -59.89 -11.32
C ALA A 3 47.86 -58.74 -12.21
N TYR A 4 47.53 -59.08 -13.45
CA TYR A 4 46.70 -58.33 -14.39
C TYR A 4 45.21 -58.57 -14.05
N ILE A 5 44.32 -57.74 -14.60
CA ILE A 5 42.91 -57.98 -15.08
C ILE A 5 42.21 -56.61 -15.03
N ALA A 6 42.12 -55.87 -16.14
CA ALA A 6 41.14 -55.94 -17.24
C ALA A 6 39.84 -55.17 -16.96
N LEU A 7 39.62 -54.12 -17.78
CA LEU A 7 38.36 -53.41 -17.97
C LEU A 7 37.27 -54.36 -18.47
N PRO A 8 36.01 -54.06 -18.10
CA PRO A 8 34.95 -54.04 -19.09
C PRO A 8 34.25 -52.67 -19.16
N LEU A 9 33.98 -52.28 -20.40
CA LEU A 9 33.11 -51.21 -20.84
C LEU A 9 31.71 -51.34 -20.22
N LEU A 10 31.16 -50.23 -19.70
CA LEU A 10 29.72 -50.07 -19.53
C LEU A 10 29.25 -48.89 -20.38
N VAL A 11 28.47 -49.28 -21.39
CA VAL A 11 27.70 -48.45 -22.30
C VAL A 11 26.48 -47.91 -21.56
N GLY A 12 26.24 -46.60 -21.72
CA GLY A 12 24.90 -46.04 -21.90
C GLY A 12 23.92 -46.05 -20.72
N ALA A 13 23.73 -44.88 -20.12
CA ALA A 13 22.40 -44.29 -19.96
C ALA A 13 22.56 -42.78 -19.70
N VAL A 14 22.33 -41.99 -20.74
CA VAL A 14 22.07 -40.56 -20.60
C VAL A 14 20.75 -40.45 -19.85
N LEU A 15 20.80 -40.09 -18.56
CA LEU A 15 19.62 -39.58 -17.85
C LEU A 15 19.33 -38.20 -18.43
N ALA A 16 18.64 -38.19 -19.57
CA ALA A 16 17.79 -37.07 -19.90
C ALA A 16 16.78 -36.98 -18.76
N ALA A 17 16.92 -35.96 -17.92
CA ALA A 17 15.83 -35.51 -17.08
C ALA A 17 14.57 -35.42 -17.96
N PRO A 18 13.39 -35.84 -17.48
CA PRO A 18 12.18 -35.57 -18.21
C PRO A 18 12.06 -34.05 -18.27
N GLN A 19 12.42 -33.47 -19.43
CA GLN A 19 11.76 -32.25 -19.89
C GLN A 19 10.29 -32.56 -19.69
N GLN A 20 9.65 -31.83 -18.77
CA GLN A 20 8.20 -31.80 -18.67
C GLN A 20 7.71 -31.63 -20.10
N GLN A 21 7.20 -32.73 -20.66
CA GLN A 21 6.45 -32.71 -21.89
C GLN A 21 5.28 -31.83 -21.54
N LYS A 22 5.40 -30.57 -21.98
CA LYS A 22 4.40 -29.54 -21.94
C LYS A 22 3.25 -30.10 -22.75
N ALA A 23 2.42 -30.90 -22.09
CA ALA A 23 1.19 -31.41 -22.65
C ALA A 23 0.46 -30.19 -23.18
N THR A 24 0.24 -30.19 -24.49
CA THR A 24 -0.60 -29.25 -25.21
C THR A 24 -2.04 -29.44 -24.73
N ARG A 25 -2.32 -28.99 -23.51
CA ARG A 25 -3.65 -28.49 -23.16
C ARG A 25 -3.84 -27.24 -23.99
N ASP A 26 -5.00 -27.08 -24.62
CA ASP A 26 -5.38 -25.88 -25.34
C ASP A 26 -5.08 -24.65 -24.47
N ASN A 27 -3.96 -23.97 -24.74
CA ASN A 27 -3.55 -22.80 -23.99
C ASN A 27 -4.57 -21.70 -24.33
N LYS A 28 -5.48 -21.42 -23.40
CA LYS A 28 -6.39 -20.27 -23.54
C LYS A 28 -5.53 -19.01 -23.75
N PRO A 29 -5.94 -18.10 -24.65
CA PRO A 29 -5.17 -16.88 -24.90
C PRO A 29 -5.20 -15.97 -23.67
N PHE A 30 -4.16 -15.14 -23.54
CA PHE A 30 -4.15 -14.01 -22.63
C PHE A 30 -5.29 -13.03 -22.96
N LYS A 31 -5.97 -12.50 -21.94
CA LYS A 31 -7.08 -11.57 -22.04
C LYS A 31 -6.78 -10.30 -21.26
N GLU A 32 -7.00 -9.16 -21.91
CA GLU A 32 -7.08 -7.88 -21.22
C GLU A 32 -8.42 -7.76 -20.47
N PRO A 33 -8.50 -6.94 -19.40
CA PRO A 33 -9.75 -6.67 -18.70
C PRO A 33 -10.82 -6.08 -19.64
N SER A 34 -12.09 -6.40 -19.40
CA SER A 34 -13.18 -5.85 -20.22
C SER A 34 -13.36 -4.36 -19.99
N GLU A 35 -13.30 -3.57 -21.06
CA GLU A 35 -13.57 -2.12 -21.02
C GLU A 35 -15.05 -1.80 -20.83
N ASN A 36 -15.93 -2.65 -21.37
CA ASN A 36 -17.36 -2.36 -21.48
C ASN A 36 -18.20 -2.91 -20.33
N GLY A 37 -17.63 -3.77 -19.47
CA GLY A 37 -18.25 -4.32 -18.25
C GLY A 37 -19.57 -5.10 -18.46
N SER A 38 -20.06 -5.19 -19.69
CA SER A 38 -21.31 -5.83 -20.04
C SER A 38 -21.17 -7.35 -19.88
N GLY A 39 -22.04 -7.95 -19.07
CA GLY A 39 -21.98 -9.38 -18.74
C GLY A 39 -21.00 -9.75 -17.61
N CYS A 40 -20.35 -8.78 -16.99
CA CYS A 40 -19.40 -9.01 -15.88
C CYS A 40 -20.04 -9.04 -14.48
N TYR A 41 -21.37 -9.06 -14.44
CA TYR A 41 -22.16 -9.11 -13.23
C TYR A 41 -23.16 -10.25 -13.34
N VAL A 42 -23.35 -10.97 -12.24
CA VAL A 42 -24.35 -12.03 -12.16
C VAL A 42 -25.73 -11.41 -12.41
N ARG A 43 -26.50 -11.99 -13.34
CA ARG A 43 -27.91 -11.63 -13.51
C ARG A 43 -28.65 -12.14 -12.29
N ASP A 44 -29.07 -11.21 -11.44
CA ASP A 44 -30.05 -11.47 -10.39
C ASP A 44 -31.39 -10.88 -10.82
N ASP A 45 -32.47 -11.63 -10.63
CA ASP A 45 -33.85 -11.22 -10.90
C ASP A 45 -34.39 -10.28 -9.80
N SER A 46 -33.59 -10.01 -8.76
CA SER A 46 -33.95 -9.10 -7.66
C SER A 46 -33.94 -7.62 -8.08
N PRO A 47 -35.04 -6.86 -7.85
CA PRO A 47 -35.15 -5.43 -8.17
C PRO A 47 -34.46 -4.51 -7.16
N THR A 48 -33.69 -5.02 -6.20
CA THR A 48 -33.03 -4.19 -5.19
C THR A 48 -31.78 -3.50 -5.74
N LEU A 49 -31.56 -2.23 -5.36
CA LEU A 49 -30.39 -1.38 -5.68
C LEU A 49 -29.03 -1.91 -5.14
N GLN A 50 -28.92 -3.18 -4.76
CA GLN A 50 -27.65 -3.76 -4.36
C GLN A 50 -26.75 -3.93 -5.59
N ALA A 51 -25.49 -3.50 -5.46
CA ALA A 51 -24.49 -3.71 -6.48
C ALA A 51 -24.39 -5.22 -6.77
N ARG A 52 -24.62 -5.61 -8.02
CA ARG A 52 -24.59 -7.02 -8.42
C ARG A 52 -23.19 -7.60 -8.16
N PRO A 53 -23.09 -8.85 -7.67
CA PRO A 53 -21.79 -9.46 -7.48
C PRO A 53 -21.11 -9.67 -8.84
N PRO A 54 -19.80 -9.40 -8.96
CA PRO A 54 -19.07 -9.63 -10.20
C PRO A 54 -18.94 -11.13 -10.47
N THR A 55 -18.82 -11.51 -11.74
CA THR A 55 -18.71 -12.93 -12.15
C THR A 55 -17.33 -13.52 -11.92
N TYR A 56 -16.32 -12.68 -11.65
CA TYR A 56 -14.90 -13.05 -11.56
C TYR A 56 -14.40 -13.86 -12.76
N ALA A 57 -15.08 -13.77 -13.90
CA ALA A 57 -14.69 -14.46 -15.11
C ALA A 57 -13.44 -13.80 -15.69
N GLU A 58 -12.56 -14.60 -16.30
CA GLU A 58 -11.33 -14.11 -16.93
C GLU A 58 -11.62 -13.04 -18.00
N ASP A 59 -12.72 -13.17 -18.72
CA ASP A 59 -13.19 -12.18 -19.71
C ASP A 59 -13.50 -10.80 -19.10
N CYS A 60 -13.72 -10.74 -17.79
CA CYS A 60 -14.10 -9.54 -17.08
C CYS A 60 -12.94 -8.90 -16.35
N THR A 61 -12.18 -9.71 -15.60
CA THR A 61 -11.06 -9.23 -14.79
C THR A 61 -9.76 -9.14 -15.59
N GLY A 62 -9.70 -9.80 -16.76
CA GLY A 62 -8.46 -10.04 -17.48
C GLY A 62 -7.62 -11.15 -16.83
N THR A 63 -6.65 -11.67 -17.60
CA THR A 63 -5.82 -12.82 -17.20
C THR A 63 -4.94 -12.53 -15.98
N ILE A 64 -4.36 -11.33 -15.88
CA ILE A 64 -3.44 -11.00 -14.76
C ILE A 64 -4.20 -11.07 -13.44
N GLU A 65 -5.31 -10.34 -13.31
CA GLU A 65 -6.10 -10.36 -12.08
C GLU A 65 -6.67 -11.75 -11.82
N TYR A 66 -7.24 -12.40 -12.84
CA TYR A 66 -7.83 -13.73 -12.73
C TYR A 66 -6.86 -14.76 -12.15
N CYS A 67 -5.62 -14.79 -12.65
CA CYS A 67 -4.60 -15.70 -12.16
C CYS A 67 -4.08 -15.28 -10.77
N LEU A 68 -3.73 -14.01 -10.57
CA LEU A 68 -3.13 -13.56 -9.30
C LEU A 68 -4.12 -13.60 -8.13
N ARG A 69 -5.42 -13.42 -8.38
CA ARG A 69 -6.48 -13.52 -7.36
C ARG A 69 -6.97 -14.95 -7.12
N GLY A 70 -6.54 -15.92 -7.93
CA GLY A 70 -6.98 -17.31 -7.79
C GLY A 70 -8.38 -17.57 -8.33
N PHE A 71 -8.96 -16.69 -9.14
CA PHE A 71 -10.33 -16.84 -9.64
C PHE A 71 -10.54 -18.10 -10.49
N TYR A 72 -9.47 -18.62 -11.10
CA TYR A 72 -9.48 -19.89 -11.82
C TYR A 72 -10.07 -21.06 -11.00
N GLN A 73 -9.91 -21.05 -9.67
CA GLN A 73 -10.46 -22.07 -8.79
C GLN A 73 -12.00 -22.08 -8.80
N HIS A 74 -12.62 -20.90 -8.91
CA HIS A 74 -14.08 -20.76 -8.97
C HIS A 74 -14.68 -21.18 -10.32
N HIS A 75 -13.84 -21.26 -11.36
CA HIS A 75 -14.25 -21.63 -12.72
C HIS A 75 -13.80 -23.05 -13.09
N GLY A 76 -13.44 -23.87 -12.09
CA GLY A 76 -13.10 -25.28 -12.29
C GLY A 76 -11.78 -25.52 -13.03
N GLU A 77 -10.91 -24.51 -13.08
CA GLU A 77 -9.57 -24.66 -13.63
C GLU A 77 -8.60 -25.09 -12.53
N ASP A 78 -7.86 -26.17 -12.79
CA ASP A 78 -6.91 -26.77 -11.84
C ASP A 78 -5.49 -26.32 -12.17
N PHE A 79 -5.01 -25.33 -11.43
CA PHE A 79 -3.62 -24.86 -11.44
C PHE A 79 -3.05 -24.98 -10.03
N ALA A 80 -1.79 -25.39 -9.93
CA ALA A 80 -1.09 -25.48 -8.65
C ALA A 80 -0.96 -24.11 -7.97
N ASP A 81 -0.80 -23.05 -8.75
CA ASP A 81 -0.66 -21.67 -8.29
C ASP A 81 -0.98 -20.65 -9.41
N ALA A 82 -0.89 -19.36 -9.08
CA ALA A 82 -1.09 -18.27 -10.02
C ALA A 82 -0.07 -18.24 -11.17
N ASP A 83 1.16 -18.71 -10.97
CA ASP A 83 2.19 -18.70 -12.01
C ASP A 83 1.89 -19.77 -13.05
N ALA A 84 1.45 -20.97 -12.61
CA ALA A 84 0.97 -22.00 -13.50
C ALA A 84 -0.22 -21.52 -14.35
N CYS A 85 -1.13 -20.75 -13.75
CA CYS A 85 -2.21 -20.07 -14.47
C CYS A 85 -1.66 -19.09 -15.52
N LEU A 86 -0.73 -18.19 -15.16
CA LEU A 86 -0.15 -17.22 -16.09
C LEU A 86 0.63 -17.88 -17.23
N TRP A 87 1.45 -18.89 -16.93
CA TRP A 87 2.20 -19.66 -17.92
C TRP A 87 1.27 -20.37 -18.90
N SER A 88 0.13 -20.88 -18.43
CA SER A 88 -0.88 -21.50 -19.31
C SER A 88 -1.49 -20.51 -20.32
N ARG A 89 -1.43 -19.21 -20.02
CA ARG A 89 -1.90 -18.11 -20.88
C ARG A 89 -0.79 -17.46 -21.69
N GLY A 90 0.43 -18.01 -21.63
CA GLY A 90 1.59 -17.46 -22.32
C GLY A 90 2.14 -16.16 -21.69
N LYS A 91 1.78 -15.84 -20.45
CA LYS A 91 2.32 -14.70 -19.70
C LYS A 91 3.42 -15.19 -18.76
N ASP A 92 4.62 -14.63 -18.88
CA ASP A 92 5.70 -14.85 -17.93
C ASP A 92 5.43 -14.03 -16.66
N PRO A 93 5.27 -14.67 -15.48
CA PRO A 93 5.06 -13.97 -14.21
C PRO A 93 6.14 -12.94 -13.89
N ASN A 94 7.38 -13.17 -14.32
CA ASN A 94 8.51 -12.26 -14.07
C ASN A 94 8.44 -10.97 -14.90
N THR A 95 7.54 -10.89 -15.88
CA THR A 95 7.29 -9.69 -16.69
C THR A 95 6.16 -8.83 -16.17
N ILE A 96 5.52 -9.23 -15.06
CA ILE A 96 4.47 -8.45 -14.41
C ILE A 96 5.14 -7.45 -13.48
N ASP A 97 4.97 -6.17 -13.77
CA ASP A 97 5.48 -5.07 -12.95
C ASP A 97 4.58 -4.83 -11.72
N ALA A 98 4.49 -5.83 -10.84
CA ALA A 98 3.73 -5.77 -9.61
C ALA A 98 4.27 -6.75 -8.56
N TYR A 99 4.25 -6.34 -7.29
CA TYR A 99 4.55 -7.26 -6.19
C TYR A 99 3.42 -8.24 -5.97
N ARG A 100 3.77 -9.52 -5.89
CA ARG A 100 2.80 -10.57 -5.58
C ARG A 100 2.44 -10.54 -4.10
N ILE A 101 1.14 -10.45 -3.81
CA ILE A 101 0.61 -10.63 -2.46
C ILE A 101 0.59 -12.13 -2.16
N LEU A 102 1.44 -12.57 -1.24
CA LEU A 102 1.57 -13.97 -0.81
C LEU A 102 0.61 -14.30 0.34
N ASN A 103 0.30 -13.32 1.19
CA ASN A 103 -0.69 -13.45 2.26
C ASN A 103 -1.68 -12.27 2.23
N LYS A 104 -2.91 -12.54 1.79
CA LYS A 104 -3.97 -11.53 1.63
C LYS A 104 -4.46 -10.96 2.96
N GLU A 105 -4.56 -11.79 3.99
CA GLU A 105 -5.00 -11.37 5.32
C GLU A 105 -4.01 -10.38 5.93
N ASP A 106 -2.71 -10.71 5.85
CA ASP A 106 -1.67 -9.81 6.34
C ASP A 106 -1.55 -8.55 5.49
N TYR A 107 -1.74 -8.63 4.17
CA TYR A 107 -1.81 -7.45 3.30
C TYR A 107 -2.92 -6.49 3.75
N ASP A 108 -4.14 -7.00 3.98
CA ASP A 108 -5.28 -6.20 4.43
C ASP A 108 -5.06 -5.61 5.82
N ALA A 109 -4.50 -6.41 6.74
CA ALA A 109 -4.14 -5.94 8.08
C ALA A 109 -3.08 -4.84 8.02
N GLY A 110 -2.11 -4.93 7.10
CA GLY A 110 -1.11 -3.89 6.85
C GLY A 110 -1.73 -2.59 6.35
N LEU A 111 -2.66 -2.67 5.38
CA LEU A 111 -3.38 -1.51 4.87
C LEU A 111 -4.23 -0.83 5.95
N GLU A 112 -4.94 -1.62 6.76
CA GLU A 112 -5.74 -1.08 7.85
C GLU A 112 -4.87 -0.39 8.91
N ALA A 113 -3.73 -0.99 9.26
CA ALA A 113 -2.77 -0.39 10.19
C ALA A 113 -2.19 0.93 9.65
N LEU A 114 -1.89 1.03 8.34
CA LEU A 114 -1.50 2.30 7.71
C LEU A 114 -2.60 3.35 7.82
N ARG A 115 -3.86 2.98 7.53
CA ARG A 115 -5.01 3.88 7.60
C ARG A 115 -5.19 4.44 9.01
N GLN A 116 -5.13 3.57 10.01
CA GLN A 116 -5.22 3.96 11.43
C GLN A 116 -4.05 4.83 11.85
N GLY A 117 -2.81 4.44 11.52
CA GLY A 117 -1.61 5.23 11.80
C GLY A 117 -1.70 6.64 11.21
N ASN A 118 -2.11 6.77 9.95
CA ASN A 118 -2.31 8.06 9.29
C ASN A 118 -3.38 8.92 10.00
N GLN A 119 -4.52 8.33 10.37
CA GLN A 119 -5.58 9.07 11.08
C GLN A 119 -5.13 9.56 12.45
N ILE A 120 -4.46 8.71 13.23
CA ILE A 120 -3.98 9.05 14.58
C ILE A 120 -2.89 10.13 14.48
N TYR A 121 -1.97 10.01 13.52
CA TYR A 121 -0.88 10.96 13.33
C TYR A 121 -1.39 12.34 12.88
N ASN A 122 -2.37 12.39 11.97
CA ASN A 122 -3.01 13.66 11.58
C ASN A 122 -3.74 14.32 12.77
N ARG A 123 -4.43 13.54 13.61
CA ARG A 123 -5.05 14.06 14.84
C ARG A 123 -4.00 14.64 15.80
N TYR A 124 -2.86 13.96 15.94
CA TYR A 124 -1.75 14.44 16.74
C TYR A 124 -1.25 15.81 16.25
N LEU A 125 -0.96 15.94 14.95
CA LEU A 125 -0.43 17.17 14.36
C LEU A 125 -1.44 18.32 14.40
N LEU A 126 -2.73 18.03 14.21
CA LEU A 126 -3.80 19.03 14.33
C LEU A 126 -3.87 19.62 15.74
N ILE A 127 -3.85 18.78 16.78
CA ILE A 127 -3.92 19.26 18.17
C ILE A 127 -2.64 19.99 18.55
N ASP A 128 -1.48 19.50 18.12
CA ASP A 128 -0.21 20.22 18.31
C ASP A 128 -0.28 21.62 17.67
N ARG A 129 -0.89 21.75 16.49
CA ARG A 129 -1.12 23.04 15.85
C ARG A 129 -2.01 23.95 16.70
N LEU A 130 -3.14 23.46 17.21
CA LEU A 130 -4.05 24.24 18.06
C LEU A 130 -3.37 24.75 19.33
N VAL A 131 -2.53 23.91 19.96
CA VAL A 131 -1.74 24.32 21.14
C VAL A 131 -0.81 25.49 20.84
N ASN A 132 -0.29 25.56 19.60
CA ASN A 132 0.60 26.62 19.14
C ASN A 132 -0.13 27.89 18.67
N THR A 133 -1.47 27.93 18.69
CA THR A 133 -2.28 29.11 18.31
C THR A 133 -2.89 29.80 19.55
N ARG A 134 -2.21 29.71 20.69
CA ARG A 134 -2.69 30.30 21.95
C ARG A 134 -2.90 31.81 21.79
N VAL A 135 -4.06 32.28 22.24
CA VAL A 135 -4.38 33.70 22.38
C VAL A 135 -4.35 34.09 23.85
N SER A 136 -4.38 35.38 24.16
CA SER A 136 -4.36 35.82 25.56
C SER A 136 -5.66 35.42 26.28
N ASP A 137 -5.56 35.04 27.56
CA ASP A 137 -6.71 34.57 28.35
C ASP A 137 -7.78 35.66 28.55
N ASP A 138 -7.42 36.96 28.43
CA ASP A 138 -8.40 38.06 28.41
C ASP A 138 -9.25 38.11 27.14
N LYS A 139 -8.80 37.45 26.06
CA LYS A 139 -9.51 37.39 24.76
C LYS A 139 -10.30 36.11 24.59
N ASP A 140 -9.73 34.97 24.98
CA ASP A 140 -10.37 33.66 24.82
C ASP A 140 -9.78 32.61 25.78
N LYS A 141 -10.12 32.75 27.06
CA LYS A 141 -9.76 31.76 28.08
C LYS A 141 -10.41 30.40 27.80
N GLU A 142 -11.69 30.37 27.41
CA GLU A 142 -12.43 29.12 27.20
C GLU A 142 -11.82 28.28 26.07
N GLY A 143 -11.47 28.90 24.95
CA GLY A 143 -10.76 28.23 23.85
C GLY A 143 -9.40 27.69 24.28
N ASN A 144 -8.63 28.47 25.05
CA ASN A 144 -7.37 28.00 25.61
C ASN A 144 -7.55 26.79 26.54
N ASP A 145 -8.56 26.79 27.40
CA ASP A 145 -8.84 25.70 28.34
C ASP A 145 -9.24 24.40 27.61
N ILE A 146 -10.03 24.50 26.54
CA ILE A 146 -10.39 23.37 25.67
C ILE A 146 -9.14 22.81 24.97
N ILE A 147 -8.30 23.67 24.38
CA ILE A 147 -7.07 23.26 23.69
C ILE A 147 -6.09 22.60 24.66
N ASN A 148 -5.93 23.15 25.87
CA ASN A 148 -5.09 22.58 26.91
C ASN A 148 -5.59 21.19 27.35
N SER A 149 -6.91 21.03 27.46
CA SER A 149 -7.52 19.72 27.75
C SER A 149 -7.18 18.71 26.66
N LEU A 150 -7.27 19.10 25.37
CA LEU A 150 -6.90 18.23 24.24
C LEU A 150 -5.41 17.85 24.22
N ARG A 151 -4.52 18.77 24.64
CA ARG A 151 -3.06 18.55 24.69
C ARG A 151 -2.68 17.37 25.58
N GLY A 152 -3.30 17.25 26.75
CA GLY A 152 -3.00 16.17 27.71
C GLY A 152 -3.17 14.78 27.08
N TRP A 153 -4.23 14.60 26.30
CA TRP A 153 -4.50 13.35 25.57
C TRP A 153 -3.68 13.17 24.30
N ASN A 154 -2.97 14.22 23.85
CA ASN A 154 -2.30 14.21 22.55
C ASN A 154 -0.96 13.49 22.56
N GLN A 155 -0.24 13.52 23.68
CA GLN A 155 1.09 12.94 23.78
C GLN A 155 1.09 11.43 23.53
N HIS A 156 0.03 10.72 23.90
CA HIS A 156 -0.07 9.28 23.65
C HIS A 156 -0.29 8.94 22.16
N ARG A 157 -0.91 9.84 21.39
CA ARG A 157 -1.25 9.59 19.98
C ARG A 157 -0.04 9.38 19.09
N VAL A 158 1.09 10.05 19.36
CA VAL A 158 2.30 9.84 18.56
C VAL A 158 2.86 8.43 18.75
N SER A 159 2.75 7.85 19.96
CA SER A 159 3.15 6.46 20.21
C SER A 159 2.22 5.51 19.48
N LEU A 160 0.90 5.67 19.63
CA LEU A 160 -0.10 4.83 18.96
C LEU A 160 0.05 4.85 17.44
N ALA A 161 0.29 6.03 16.85
CA ALA A 161 0.52 6.12 15.41
C ALA A 161 1.79 5.38 14.99
N ARG A 162 2.89 5.48 15.75
CA ARG A 162 4.12 4.72 15.47
C ARG A 162 3.88 3.22 15.57
N GLU A 163 3.19 2.77 16.61
CA GLU A 163 2.81 1.36 16.79
C GLU A 163 1.97 0.84 15.62
N SER A 164 1.02 1.63 15.10
CA SER A 164 0.26 1.28 13.90
C SER A 164 1.15 1.19 12.65
N LEU A 165 2.11 2.10 12.46
CA LEU A 165 3.05 2.03 11.34
C LEU A 165 4.00 0.82 11.46
N ASP A 166 4.48 0.50 12.66
CA ASP A 166 5.32 -0.68 12.92
C ASP A 166 4.52 -1.98 12.73
N LEU A 167 3.24 -1.98 13.09
CA LEU A 167 2.34 -3.08 12.77
C LEU A 167 2.18 -3.24 11.25
N ALA A 168 1.98 -2.15 10.51
CA ALA A 168 1.89 -2.19 9.06
C ALA A 168 3.15 -2.78 8.43
N LYS A 169 4.34 -2.33 8.85
CA LYS A 169 5.64 -2.88 8.40
C LYS A 169 5.73 -4.38 8.64
N ARG A 170 5.41 -4.85 9.85
CA ARG A 170 5.42 -6.29 10.20
C ARG A 170 4.44 -7.10 9.35
N LYS A 171 3.24 -6.56 9.11
CA LYS A 171 2.21 -7.22 8.29
C LYS A 171 2.59 -7.29 6.82
N PHE A 172 3.20 -6.23 6.26
CA PHE A 172 3.69 -6.30 4.89
C PHE A 172 4.89 -7.22 4.71
N ALA A 173 5.76 -7.34 5.71
CA ALA A 173 6.88 -8.28 5.69
C ALA A 173 6.43 -9.75 5.59
N THR A 174 5.22 -10.08 6.04
CA THR A 174 4.62 -11.41 5.87
C THR A 174 3.67 -11.51 4.67
N ALA A 175 3.17 -10.38 4.19
CA ALA A 175 2.30 -10.31 3.02
C ALA A 175 3.05 -10.42 1.68
N PHE A 176 4.31 -9.99 1.63
CA PHE A 176 5.14 -9.95 0.42
C PHE A 176 6.40 -10.80 0.56
N ALA A 177 7.10 -11.01 -0.56
CA ALA A 177 8.40 -11.66 -0.54
C ALA A 177 9.44 -10.82 0.25
N PRO A 178 10.38 -11.45 0.99
CA PRO A 178 11.28 -10.76 1.91
C PRO A 178 12.11 -9.64 1.27
N GLU A 179 12.49 -9.78 0.00
CA GLU A 179 13.26 -8.80 -0.77
C GLU A 179 12.59 -7.42 -0.86
N PHE A 180 11.26 -7.36 -0.77
CA PHE A 180 10.50 -6.10 -0.83
C PHE A 180 10.39 -5.38 0.52
N SER A 181 10.75 -6.04 1.63
CA SER A 181 10.56 -5.50 2.99
C SER A 181 11.33 -4.18 3.20
N GLY A 182 12.53 -4.07 2.64
CA GLY A 182 13.34 -2.85 2.74
C GLY A 182 12.68 -1.66 2.05
N GLU A 183 12.21 -1.87 0.82
CA GLU A 183 11.54 -0.84 0.03
C GLU A 183 10.21 -0.40 0.66
N ILE A 184 9.39 -1.35 1.13
CA ILE A 184 8.12 -1.05 1.80
C ILE A 184 8.34 -0.25 3.09
N ASN A 185 9.33 -0.64 3.91
CA ASN A 185 9.66 0.09 5.13
C ASN A 185 10.10 1.52 4.82
N GLN A 186 10.95 1.71 3.82
CA GLN A 186 11.39 3.02 3.37
C GLN A 186 10.22 3.87 2.87
N ALA A 187 9.31 3.30 2.07
CA ALA A 187 8.14 4.00 1.57
C ALA A 187 7.22 4.50 2.70
N ILE A 188 7.04 3.69 3.75
CA ILE A 188 6.27 4.07 4.95
C ILE A 188 6.96 5.23 5.70
N ASP A 189 8.28 5.16 5.88
CA ASP A 189 9.04 6.20 6.56
C ASP A 189 9.06 7.51 5.75
N ASP A 190 9.23 7.43 4.43
CA ASP A 190 9.15 8.57 3.51
C ASP A 190 7.76 9.22 3.52
N ALA A 191 6.69 8.42 3.52
CA ALA A 191 5.32 8.93 3.60
C ALA A 191 5.09 9.68 4.92
N ARG A 192 5.59 9.16 6.05
CA ARG A 192 5.54 9.85 7.34
C ARG A 192 6.36 11.15 7.33
N ALA A 193 7.55 11.15 6.73
CA ALA A 193 8.37 12.35 6.60
C ALA A 193 7.68 13.43 5.76
N LYS A 194 7.10 13.05 4.61
CA LYS A 194 6.31 13.95 3.75
C LYS A 194 5.10 14.52 4.50
N LEU A 195 4.41 13.70 5.29
CA LEU A 195 3.28 14.16 6.11
C LEU A 195 3.73 15.23 7.13
N ASN A 196 4.83 15.00 7.85
CA ASN A 196 5.39 16.02 8.76
C ASN A 196 5.73 17.32 8.02
N ALA A 197 6.38 17.23 6.86
CA ALA A 197 6.74 18.40 6.06
C ALA A 197 5.51 19.19 5.60
N ALA A 198 4.45 18.50 5.16
CA ALA A 198 3.19 19.13 4.77
C ALA A 198 2.55 19.91 5.93
N TRP A 199 2.57 19.34 7.15
CA TRP A 199 2.05 20.04 8.33
C TRP A 199 2.92 21.24 8.76
N THR A 200 4.24 21.15 8.60
CA THR A 200 5.14 22.31 8.78
C THR A 200 4.79 23.43 7.81
N GLN A 201 4.56 23.11 6.54
CA GLN A 201 4.17 24.10 5.52
C GLN A 201 2.82 24.76 5.85
N VAL A 202 1.83 23.96 6.29
CA VAL A 202 0.54 24.51 6.75
C VAL A 202 0.74 25.53 7.88
N LYS A 203 1.67 25.26 8.82
CA LYS A 203 2.01 26.17 9.92
C LYS A 203 2.68 27.46 9.45
N GLU A 204 3.59 27.39 8.48
CA GLU A 204 4.40 28.54 8.06
C GLU A 204 3.65 29.45 7.09
N THR A 205 3.01 28.87 6.06
CA THR A 205 2.54 29.64 4.90
C THR A 205 1.04 29.93 4.94
N ASN A 206 0.20 28.99 5.35
CA ASN A 206 -1.24 29.06 5.05
C ASN A 206 -2.08 29.80 6.10
N VAL A 207 -1.57 29.93 7.32
CA VAL A 207 -2.36 30.36 8.49
C VAL A 207 -1.86 31.67 9.11
N ASN A 208 -0.75 32.21 8.62
CA ASN A 208 -0.14 33.44 9.12
C ASN A 208 -0.35 34.64 8.16
N HIS A 209 -1.26 34.52 7.18
CA HIS A 209 -1.50 35.59 6.21
C HIS A 209 -1.97 36.90 6.87
N LEU A 210 -2.84 36.82 7.89
CA LEU A 210 -3.30 38.01 8.61
C LEU A 210 -2.19 38.64 9.46
N SER A 211 -1.37 37.84 10.15
CA SER A 211 -0.21 38.35 10.87
C SER A 211 0.84 38.96 9.94
N GLY A 212 0.96 38.45 8.71
CA GLY A 212 1.84 39.02 7.68
C GLY A 212 1.44 40.42 7.20
N LEU A 213 0.18 40.84 7.41
CA LEU A 213 -0.22 42.22 7.11
C LEU A 213 0.50 43.24 7.99
N TRP A 214 1.02 42.85 9.14
CA TRP A 214 1.81 43.75 10.00
C TRP A 214 3.01 44.34 9.25
N GLU A 215 3.73 43.55 8.45
CA GLU A 215 4.86 44.06 7.65
C GLU A 215 4.39 45.05 6.57
N TRP A 216 3.23 44.78 5.96
CA TRP A 216 2.62 45.68 5.00
C TRP A 216 2.24 47.02 5.66
N PHE A 217 1.57 46.98 6.81
CA PHE A 217 1.22 48.18 7.58
C PHE A 217 2.47 48.94 8.02
N ARG A 218 3.49 48.27 8.54
CA ARG A 218 4.77 48.88 8.90
C ARG A 218 5.40 49.61 7.72
N GLY A 219 5.39 49.00 6.53
CA GLY A 219 5.90 49.62 5.30
C GLY A 219 5.10 50.84 4.80
N LYS A 220 3.81 50.93 5.17
CA LYS A 220 2.91 52.05 4.80
C LYS A 220 2.83 53.16 5.83
N THR A 221 3.38 52.96 7.03
CA THR A 221 3.31 53.91 8.14
C THR A 221 4.69 54.48 8.47
N GLU A 222 4.74 55.40 9.43
CA GLU A 222 6.01 55.92 9.96
C GLU A 222 6.83 54.86 10.73
N GLU A 223 6.21 53.73 11.10
CA GLU A 223 6.87 52.61 11.77
C GLU A 223 8.03 52.00 10.94
N LYS A 224 8.05 52.22 9.61
CA LYS A 224 9.21 51.84 8.76
C LYS A 224 10.51 52.55 9.16
N TYR A 225 10.44 53.67 9.89
CA TYR A 225 11.60 54.41 10.37
C TYR A 225 12.00 54.04 11.80
N TYR A 226 11.17 53.28 12.52
CA TYR A 226 11.46 52.86 13.89
C TYR A 226 12.47 51.71 13.89
N LYS A 227 13.52 51.85 14.69
CA LYS A 227 14.49 50.78 14.93
C LYS A 227 13.84 49.70 15.79
N SER A 228 13.87 48.46 15.32
CA SER A 228 13.60 47.29 16.17
C SER A 228 14.82 47.10 17.08
N TRP A 229 14.62 47.29 18.38
CA TRP A 229 15.61 47.00 19.43
C TRP A 229 15.45 45.57 19.92
#